data_AF-A0A819HNR0-F1
#
_entry.id   AF-A0A819HNR0-F1
#
_cell.length_a   1.000
_cell.length_b   1.000
_cell.length_c   1.000
_cell.angle_alpha   90.00
_cell.angle_beta   90.00
_cell.angle_gamma   90.00
#
_symmetry.space_group_name_H-M   'P 1'
#
loop_
_entity.id
_entity.type
_entity.pdbx_description
1 polymer ?
#
loop_
_entity_poly.entity_id
_entity_poly.type
_entity_poly.pdbx_seq_one_letter_code
_entity_poly.pdbx_strand_id
1 'polypeptide(L)'
;MQGIVATRDAFRNVRRIVRRQLTIVRRRLDRQMTAMVAIRIIILFCLTMPYLSYRMYTFNYPNLPSKPMEYARGRLIYVILFFLFNLNYTISFYIYVILSSRFRRQVKSILLKKYWQLWKCCCCGIKNNRIDPENPESFNTNMDPNEND
;
A
#
# COMPACT_ATOMS: atom_id res chain seq x y z
N MET A 1 -10.65 -30.55 -44.50
CA MET A 1 -9.85 -29.30 -44.40
C MET A 1 -10.66 -28.03 -44.04
N GLN A 2 -11.99 -28.03 -44.08
CA GLN A 2 -12.79 -26.82 -43.77
C GLN A 2 -12.75 -26.36 -42.29
N GLY A 3 -12.48 -27.26 -41.32
CA GLY A 3 -12.50 -26.91 -39.89
C GLY A 3 -11.39 -25.97 -39.42
N ILE A 4 -10.23 -25.93 -40.08
CA ILE A 4 -9.07 -25.12 -39.64
C ILE A 4 -9.25 -23.63 -39.97
N VAL A 5 -10.07 -23.31 -40.98
CA VAL A 5 -10.33 -21.93 -41.39
C VAL A 5 -11.30 -21.25 -40.41
N ALA A 6 -12.36 -21.96 -39.98
CA ALA A 6 -13.33 -21.45 -39.02
C ALA A 6 -12.70 -21.09 -37.66
N THR A 7 -11.75 -21.89 -37.18
CA THR A 7 -11.03 -21.61 -35.92
C THR A 7 -10.13 -20.39 -36.05
N ARG A 8 -9.48 -20.16 -37.21
CA ARG A 8 -8.60 -19.00 -37.43
C ARG A 8 -9.36 -17.69 -37.39
N ASP A 9 -10.58 -17.65 -37.94
CA ASP A 9 -11.41 -16.44 -37.97
C ASP A 9 -12.04 -16.14 -36.60
N ALA A 10 -12.42 -17.18 -35.85
CA ALA A 10 -12.85 -17.03 -34.46
C ALA A 10 -11.75 -16.40 -33.58
N PHE A 11 -10.49 -16.88 -33.69
CA PHE A 11 -9.36 -16.32 -32.94
C PHE A 11 -9.06 -14.85 -33.28
N ARG A 12 -9.19 -14.46 -34.56
CA ARG A 12 -8.98 -13.05 -34.97
C ARG A 12 -10.05 -12.12 -34.41
N ASN A 13 -11.30 -12.57 -34.37
CA ASN A 13 -12.41 -11.78 -33.83
C ASN A 13 -12.25 -11.55 -32.32
N VAL A 14 -11.90 -12.60 -31.56
CA VAL A 14 -11.63 -12.49 -30.12
C VAL A 14 -10.50 -11.50 -29.85
N ARG A 15 -9.38 -11.59 -30.60
CA ARG A 15 -8.25 -10.67 -30.42
C ARG A 15 -8.61 -9.21 -30.67
N ARG A 16 -9.49 -8.95 -31.65
CA ARG A 16 -9.97 -7.58 -31.97
C ARG A 16 -10.87 -7.04 -30.85
N ILE A 17 -11.74 -7.87 -30.28
CA ILE A 17 -12.61 -7.50 -29.16
C ILE A 17 -11.77 -7.18 -27.91
N VAL A 18 -10.81 -8.04 -27.58
CA VAL A 18 -9.92 -7.84 -26.40
C VAL A 18 -9.15 -6.53 -26.50
N ARG A 19 -8.59 -6.21 -27.68
CA ARG A 19 -7.87 -4.94 -27.88
C ARG A 19 -8.78 -3.72 -27.67
N ARG A 20 -10.01 -3.74 -28.18
CA ARG A 20 -10.96 -2.63 -28.00
C ARG A 20 -11.33 -2.42 -26.52
N GLN A 21 -11.54 -3.51 -25.78
CA GLN A 21 -11.82 -3.42 -24.35
C GLN A 21 -10.63 -2.86 -23.57
N LEU A 22 -9.40 -3.25 -23.92
CA LEU A 22 -8.18 -2.74 -23.28
C LEU A 22 -8.09 -1.21 -23.37
N THR A 23 -8.38 -0.65 -24.54
CA THR A 23 -8.33 0.81 -24.78
C THR A 23 -9.40 1.55 -23.98
N ILE A 24 -10.62 1.02 -23.90
CA ILE A 24 -11.71 1.62 -23.12
C ILE A 24 -11.37 1.61 -21.62
N VAL A 25 -10.83 0.50 -21.12
CA VAL A 25 -10.41 0.36 -19.72
C VAL A 25 -9.27 1.32 -19.38
N ARG A 26 -8.28 1.48 -20.27
CA ARG A 26 -7.19 2.46 -20.10
C ARG A 26 -7.71 3.89 -20.01
N ARG A 27 -8.62 4.31 -20.90
CA ARG A 27 -9.20 5.67 -20.86
C ARG A 27 -9.94 5.97 -19.55
N ARG A 28 -10.70 5.01 -19.02
CA ARG A 28 -11.39 5.17 -17.72
C ARG A 28 -10.39 5.29 -16.56
N LEU A 29 -9.29 4.54 -16.64
CA LEU A 29 -8.22 4.61 -15.66
C LEU A 29 -7.52 5.97 -15.69
N ASP A 30 -7.13 6.43 -16.87
CA ASP A 30 -6.43 7.71 -17.02
C ASP A 30 -7.31 8.86 -16.53
N ARG A 31 -8.61 8.86 -16.88
CA ARG A 31 -9.57 9.86 -16.39
C ARG A 31 -9.68 9.86 -14.86
N GLN A 32 -9.64 8.70 -14.21
CA GLN A 32 -9.64 8.61 -12.74
C GLN A 32 -8.35 9.14 -12.13
N MET A 33 -7.19 8.81 -12.70
CA MET A 33 -5.91 9.31 -12.20
C MET A 33 -5.82 10.83 -12.35
N THR A 34 -6.21 11.37 -13.50
CA THR A 34 -6.21 12.81 -13.74
C THR A 34 -7.18 13.54 -12.79
N ALA A 35 -8.41 13.02 -12.60
CA ALA A 35 -9.37 13.61 -11.66
C ALA A 35 -8.85 13.64 -10.22
N MET A 36 -8.19 12.55 -9.80
CA MET A 36 -7.57 12.45 -8.47
C MET A 36 -6.44 13.47 -8.28
N VAL A 37 -5.57 13.63 -9.29
CA VAL A 37 -4.48 14.62 -9.27
C VAL A 37 -5.06 16.04 -9.26
N ALA A 38 -6.08 16.32 -10.07
CA ALA A 38 -6.72 17.62 -10.10
C ALA A 38 -7.30 18.02 -8.74
N ILE A 39 -8.03 17.13 -8.08
CA ILE A 39 -8.55 17.36 -6.72
C ILE A 39 -7.41 17.63 -5.74
N ARG A 40 -6.30 16.88 -5.84
CA ARG A 40 -5.13 17.09 -4.98
C ARG A 40 -4.52 18.47 -5.18
N ILE A 41 -4.40 18.94 -6.42
CA ILE A 41 -3.87 20.27 -6.74
C ILE A 41 -4.78 21.34 -6.14
N ILE A 42 -6.10 21.21 -6.29
CA ILE A 42 -7.07 22.17 -5.74
C ILE A 42 -6.94 22.26 -4.22
N ILE A 43 -6.93 21.12 -3.53
CA ILE A 43 -6.80 21.08 -2.05
C ILE A 43 -5.44 21.63 -1.60
N LEU A 44 -4.36 21.31 -2.32
CA LEU A 44 -3.03 21.85 -2.06
C LEU A 44 -3.08 23.37 -2.08
N PHE A 45 -3.63 23.97 -3.15
CA PHE A 45 -3.76 25.42 -3.27
C PHE A 45 -4.61 26.02 -2.15
N CYS A 46 -5.78 25.44 -1.86
CA CYS A 46 -6.67 25.95 -0.81
C CYS A 46 -6.02 25.95 0.59
N LEU A 47 -5.17 24.96 0.89
CA LEU A 47 -4.53 24.83 2.20
C LEU A 47 -3.20 25.57 2.31
N THR A 48 -2.41 25.67 1.23
CA THR A 48 -1.09 26.35 1.27
C THR A 48 -1.18 27.85 1.03
N MET A 49 -2.11 28.32 0.19
CA MET A 49 -2.22 29.75 -0.13
C MET A 49 -2.38 30.64 1.10
N PRO A 50 -3.29 30.36 2.05
CA PRO A 50 -3.49 31.22 3.22
C PRO A 50 -2.23 31.36 4.07
N TYR A 51 -1.47 30.27 4.24
CA TYR A 51 -0.21 30.26 4.98
C TYR A 51 0.89 31.05 4.25
N LEU A 52 1.02 30.87 2.92
CA LEU A 52 1.95 31.62 2.09
C LEU A 52 1.66 33.12 2.11
N SER A 53 0.40 33.52 1.94
CA SER A 53 -0.02 34.93 2.01
C SER A 53 0.31 35.54 3.36
N TYR A 54 0.03 34.83 4.47
CA TYR A 54 0.38 35.29 5.82
C TYR A 54 1.90 35.44 6.00
N ARG A 55 2.68 34.45 5.54
CA ARG A 55 4.15 34.52 5.61
C ARG A 55 4.71 35.70 4.83
N MET A 56 4.22 35.93 3.62
CA MET A 56 4.62 37.09 2.81
C MET A 56 4.26 38.40 3.50
N TYR A 57 3.07 38.51 4.08
CA TYR A 57 2.67 39.70 4.84
C TYR A 57 3.62 39.96 6.02
N THR A 58 3.90 38.95 6.84
CA THR A 58 4.82 39.10 8.00
C THR A 58 6.26 39.40 7.60
N PHE A 59 6.69 38.95 6.42
CA PHE A 59 8.04 39.20 5.92
C PHE A 59 8.20 40.64 5.41
N ASN A 60 7.19 41.17 4.73
CA ASN A 60 7.23 42.53 4.17
C ASN A 60 6.95 43.62 5.21
N TYR A 61 6.19 43.30 6.27
CA TYR A 61 5.84 44.24 7.33
C TYR A 61 6.31 43.72 8.71
N PRO A 62 7.61 43.85 9.02
CA PRO A 62 8.19 43.34 10.27
C PRO A 62 7.80 44.14 11.53
N ASN A 63 6.76 44.97 11.47
CA ASN A 63 6.34 45.77 12.62
C ASN A 63 5.79 44.86 13.72
N LEU A 64 6.53 44.74 14.83
CA LEU A 64 6.04 44.04 16.01
C LEU A 64 4.87 44.84 16.59
N PRO A 65 3.69 44.23 16.79
CA PRO A 65 2.59 44.91 17.46
C PRO A 65 3.02 45.28 18.87
N SER A 66 2.95 46.58 19.19
CA SER A 66 3.30 47.10 20.53
C SER A 66 2.28 46.67 21.59
N LYS A 67 1.04 46.36 21.17
CA LYS A 67 -0.04 45.93 22.07
C LYS A 67 -0.07 44.40 22.21
N PRO A 68 -0.13 43.86 23.44
CA PRO A 68 -0.12 42.41 23.68
C PRO A 68 -1.32 41.69 23.07
N MET A 69 -2.48 42.36 22.96
CA MET A 69 -3.69 41.80 22.37
C MET A 69 -3.52 41.50 20.86
N GLU A 70 -2.87 42.40 20.12
CA GLU A 70 -2.63 42.23 18.69
C GLU A 70 -1.63 41.09 18.42
N TYR A 71 -0.63 40.96 19.29
CA TYR A 71 0.31 39.84 19.26
C TYR A 71 -0.39 38.49 19.45
N ALA A 72 -1.27 38.39 20.47
CA ALA A 72 -2.01 37.16 20.74
C ALA A 72 -2.90 36.76 19.54
N ARG A 73 -3.59 37.72 18.93
CA ARG A 73 -4.40 37.49 17.71
C ARG A 73 -3.55 36.98 16.54
N GLY A 74 -2.41 37.63 16.28
CA GLY A 74 -1.50 37.20 15.23
C GLY A 74 -0.97 35.78 15.45
N ARG A 75 -0.63 35.45 16.70
CA ARG A 75 -0.15 34.11 17.09
C ARG A 75 -1.21 33.04 16.87
N LEU A 76 -2.47 33.31 17.22
CA LEU A 76 -3.59 32.39 17.04
C LEU A 76 -3.81 32.11 15.54
N ILE A 77 -3.83 33.16 14.71
CA ILE A 77 -3.93 33.02 13.24
C ILE A 77 -2.77 32.18 12.70
N TYR A 78 -1.54 32.45 13.13
CA TYR A 78 -0.37 31.67 12.71
C TYR A 78 -0.51 30.19 13.06
N VAL A 79 -0.93 29.84 14.28
CA VAL A 79 -1.11 28.44 14.71
C VAL A 79 -2.17 27.73 13.87
N ILE A 80 -3.30 28.39 13.59
CA ILE A 80 -4.36 27.82 12.73
C ILE A 80 -3.83 27.58 11.32
N LEU A 81 -3.18 28.56 10.71
CA LEU A 81 -2.65 28.44 9.35
C LEU A 81 -1.55 27.38 9.26
N PHE A 82 -0.68 27.31 10.27
CA PHE A 82 0.35 26.29 10.36
C PHE A 82 -0.24 24.89 10.50
N PHE A 83 -1.29 24.73 11.31
CA PHE A 83 -2.01 23.46 11.43
C PHE A 83 -2.64 23.04 10.09
N LEU A 84 -3.34 23.95 9.41
CA LEU A 84 -3.92 23.69 8.09
C LEU A 84 -2.87 23.30 7.05
N PHE A 85 -1.70 23.95 7.07
CA PHE A 85 -0.57 23.61 6.22
C PHE A 85 -0.07 22.18 6.49
N ASN A 86 0.11 21.80 7.76
CA ASN A 86 0.53 20.45 8.12
C ASN A 86 -0.53 19.39 7.75
N LEU A 87 -1.80 19.74 7.90
CA LEU A 87 -2.93 18.87 7.60
C LEU A 87 -2.99 18.51 6.10
N ASN A 88 -2.44 19.35 5.21
CA ASN A 88 -2.28 19.05 3.79
C ASN A 88 -1.42 17.80 3.51
N TYR A 89 -0.31 17.63 4.24
CA TYR A 89 0.55 16.45 4.12
C TYR A 89 -0.21 15.18 4.51
N THR A 90 -0.98 15.27 5.60
CA THR A 90 -1.80 14.20 6.12
C THR A 90 -2.95 13.85 5.17
N ILE A 91 -3.71 14.84 4.69
CA ILE A 91 -4.82 14.66 3.76
C ILE A 91 -4.36 14.00 2.46
N SER A 92 -3.19 14.38 1.94
CA SER A 92 -2.66 13.77 0.72
C SER A 92 -2.66 12.24 0.83
N PHE A 93 -2.15 11.68 1.93
CA PHE A 93 -2.15 10.24 2.17
C PHE A 93 -3.57 9.64 2.19
N TYR A 94 -4.50 10.26 2.94
CA TYR A 94 -5.87 9.76 3.06
C TYR A 94 -6.65 9.82 1.75
N ILE A 95 -6.45 10.85 0.93
CA ILE A 95 -7.05 10.94 -0.42
C ILE A 95 -6.56 9.77 -1.28
N TYR A 96 -5.27 9.40 -1.21
CA TYR A 96 -4.77 8.23 -1.93
C TYR A 96 -5.44 6.93 -1.50
N VAL A 97 -5.61 6.75 -0.20
CA VAL A 97 -6.25 5.56 0.36
C VAL A 97 -7.74 5.51 0.01
N ILE A 98 -8.46 6.63 0.10
CA ILE A 98 -9.91 6.68 -0.11
C ILE A 98 -10.27 6.67 -1.59
N LEU A 99 -9.69 7.53 -2.43
CA LEU A 99 -10.12 7.65 -3.83
C LEU A 99 -9.64 6.47 -4.69
N SER A 100 -8.46 5.91 -4.42
CA SER A 100 -7.94 4.84 -5.26
C SER A 100 -8.49 3.46 -4.86
N SER A 101 -9.58 3.06 -5.51
CA SER A 101 -10.15 1.71 -5.38
C SER A 101 -9.17 0.60 -5.85
N ARG A 102 -8.19 0.95 -6.70
CA ARG A 102 -7.12 0.05 -7.12
C ARG A 102 -6.04 -0.10 -6.06
N PHE A 103 -5.63 1.00 -5.44
CA PHE A 103 -4.70 0.97 -4.32
C PHE A 103 -5.28 0.16 -3.17
N ARG A 104 -6.57 0.36 -2.83
CA ARG A 104 -7.27 -0.46 -1.83
C ARG A 104 -7.25 -1.96 -2.16
N ARG A 105 -7.43 -2.33 -3.44
CA ARG A 105 -7.37 -3.74 -3.88
C ARG A 105 -5.95 -4.31 -3.83
N GLN A 106 -4.93 -3.54 -4.23
CA GLN A 106 -3.53 -3.96 -4.17
C GLN A 106 -3.04 -4.07 -2.72
N VAL A 107 -3.38 -3.11 -1.87
CA VAL A 107 -3.04 -3.15 -0.45
C VAL A 107 -3.75 -4.32 0.22
N LYS A 108 -5.03 -4.55 -0.06
CA LYS A 108 -5.75 -5.74 0.43
C LYS A 108 -5.07 -7.03 -0.04
N SER A 109 -4.66 -7.15 -1.31
CA SER A 109 -4.03 -8.38 -1.81
C SER A 109 -2.64 -8.61 -1.21
N ILE A 110 -1.85 -7.56 -1.00
CA ILE A 110 -0.55 -7.64 -0.33
C ILE A 110 -0.74 -8.01 1.16
N LEU A 111 -1.67 -7.36 1.85
CA LEU A 111 -1.99 -7.68 3.25
C LEU A 111 -2.50 -9.11 3.37
N LEU A 112 -3.44 -9.54 2.51
CA LEU A 112 -3.93 -10.93 2.51
C LEU A 112 -2.78 -11.91 2.30
N LYS A 113 -1.88 -11.65 1.35
CA LYS A 113 -0.70 -12.50 1.11
C LYS A 113 0.20 -12.59 2.34
N LYS A 114 0.47 -11.45 3.01
CA LYS A 114 1.33 -11.40 4.19
C LYS A 114 0.69 -12.13 5.38
N TYR A 115 -0.60 -11.90 5.63
CA TYR A 115 -1.38 -12.63 6.63
C TYR A 115 -1.42 -14.13 6.34
N TRP A 116 -1.62 -14.52 5.08
CA TRP A 116 -1.68 -15.92 4.67
C TRP A 116 -0.32 -16.63 4.81
N GLN A 117 0.79 -15.93 4.52
CA GLN A 117 2.15 -16.46 4.77
C GLN A 117 2.44 -16.62 6.26
N LEU A 118 2.07 -15.65 7.10
CA LEU A 118 2.17 -15.76 8.56
C LEU A 118 1.36 -16.95 9.08
N TRP A 119 0.16 -17.17 8.54
CA TRP A 119 -0.69 -18.29 8.91
C TRP A 119 -0.09 -19.65 8.50
N LYS A 120 0.51 -19.73 7.30
CA LYS A 120 1.20 -20.95 6.83
C LYS A 120 2.41 -21.31 7.69
N CYS A 121 3.19 -20.32 8.15
CA CYS A 121 4.32 -20.58 9.06
C CYS A 121 3.87 -21.10 10.43
N CYS A 122 2.75 -20.63 10.98
CA CYS A 122 2.19 -21.18 12.22
C CYS A 122 1.74 -22.64 12.07
N CYS A 123 1.19 -23.05 10.92
CA CYS A 123 0.76 -24.44 10.72
C CYS A 123 1.93 -25.43 10.46
N CYS A 124 3.08 -24.97 9.97
CA CYS A 124 4.27 -25.83 9.82
C CYS A 124 5.04 -26.05 11.13
N GLY A 125 4.90 -25.16 12.12
CA GLY A 125 5.54 -25.30 13.44
C GLY A 125 4.94 -26.39 14.34
N ILE A 126 3.76 -26.94 14.00
CA ILE A 126 3.04 -27.94 14.81
C ILE A 126 3.22 -29.37 14.23
N LYS A 127 4.24 -29.61 13.40
CA LYS A 127 4.49 -30.94 12.81
C LYS A 127 5.80 -31.62 13.25
N ASN A 128 6.48 -31.14 14.29
CA ASN A 128 7.76 -31.71 14.74
C ASN A 128 7.74 -32.49 16.06
N ASN A 129 6.56 -32.89 16.57
CA ASN A 129 6.45 -33.85 17.67
C ASN A 129 5.85 -35.18 17.19
N ARG A 130 6.41 -35.75 16.12
CA ARG A 130 6.29 -37.20 15.91
C ARG A 130 7.37 -37.83 16.79
N ILE A 131 6.95 -38.22 17.99
CA ILE A 131 7.67 -39.17 18.83
C ILE A 131 7.72 -40.45 17.99
N ASP A 132 8.89 -40.79 17.49
CA ASP A 132 9.12 -42.09 16.88
C ASP A 132 9.05 -43.13 18.00
N PRO A 133 8.10 -44.08 17.96
CA PRO A 133 8.06 -45.14 18.96
C PRO A 133 9.25 -46.08 18.70
N GLU A 134 10.08 -46.20 19.73
CA GLU A 134 10.84 -47.37 20.11
C GLU A 134 11.23 -48.33 18.98
N ASN A 135 12.51 -48.29 18.64
CA ASN A 135 13.27 -49.36 18.04
C ASN A 135 13.53 -50.44 19.11
N PRO A 136 12.90 -51.64 19.07
CA PRO A 136 13.26 -52.73 19.94
C PRO A 136 14.04 -53.75 19.09
N GLU A 137 15.38 -53.67 19.06
CA GLU A 137 16.26 -54.80 18.77
C GLU A 137 17.70 -54.32 18.52
N SER A 138 18.58 -54.59 19.50
CA SER A 138 19.98 -55.01 19.32
C SER A 138 20.69 -55.05 20.67
N PHE A 139 20.15 -55.84 21.61
CA PHE A 139 20.96 -56.42 22.67
C PHE A 139 21.32 -57.84 22.23
N ASN A 140 22.29 -57.95 21.32
CA ASN A 140 22.91 -59.22 20.99
C ASN A 140 24.23 -59.31 21.74
N THR A 141 24.22 -60.19 22.74
CA THR A 141 25.34 -60.81 23.41
C THR A 141 26.33 -61.40 22.41
N ASN A 142 27.54 -60.85 22.36
CA ASN A 142 28.72 -61.61 21.97
C ASN A 142 29.54 -61.84 23.25
N MET A 143 29.43 -63.08 23.74
CA MET A 143 30.43 -63.69 24.62
C MET A 143 31.71 -63.91 23.81
N ASP A 144 32.80 -63.30 24.23
CA ASP A 144 34.15 -63.72 23.85
C ASP A 144 34.53 -64.97 24.67
N PRO A 145 34.95 -66.07 24.02
CA PRO A 145 35.74 -67.10 24.67
C PRO A 145 37.23 -66.89 24.34
N ASN A 146 38.08 -67.06 25.36
CA ASN A 146 39.53 -67.23 25.30
C ASN A 146 40.40 -66.02 24.97
N GLU A 147 41.16 -65.58 25.97
CA GLU A 147 42.61 -65.51 25.81
C GLU A 147 43.29 -65.82 27.17
N ASN A 148 43.96 -66.98 27.21
CA ASN A 148 44.96 -67.30 28.21
C ASN A 148 46.27 -66.65 27.76
N ASP A 149 46.90 -65.87 28.63
CA ASP A 149 48.33 -65.92 28.98
C ASP A 149 48.63 -64.93 30.12
#